data_AF-A0A971SK91-F1
#
_entry.id   AF-A0A971SK91-F1
#
_cell.length_a   1.000
_cell.length_b   1.000
_cell.length_c   1.000
_cell.angle_alpha   90.00
_cell.angle_beta   90.00
_cell.angle_gamma   90.00
#
_symmetry.space_group_name_H-M   'P 1'
#
loop_
_entity.id
_entity.type
_entity.pdbx_description
1 polymer ?
#
loop_
_entity_poly.entity_id
_entity_poly.type
_entity_poly.pdbx_seq_one_letter_code
_entity_poly.pdbx_strand_id
1 'polypeptide(L)'
;MELRTHSVVLEAEKCKGCTNCIKQCPTEAIRVRNGKAFILTERCIDCGECIRICENHAKKAVATDLETLAHYDYRVALPAPSLYAQFKVEKPEKIIAALYRFGFDEVYEVAFAAELTTCAIQECVENHPKTNAAGPYPLISSSCPVVTRLVQIRFPSLIPNLLPVDPPYITAAKIFLQERLPRLNIPREKVGLFFITPCPAKITDLNNYGQPLVDGALPINLLFGELNSLLPEQGTVQALPLVHHRSGGIGIGWARAGGESWGVNAENALAVDGIQNVARLLEEIELGKFHDIRYIEALACPQGCVGGALTVENPFVARARIQKLAGRDGAHTLSNEVKMMYADLKRQDAHFFTHDKGIPDQSVLRLDRDLAKAIEKLNQLEAILAKLPEIDCGACGSPTCRSLAEDVVQGNAQMTDCLFILREQLEKLARKLLILAQNRPPAMDWANEKEEENDP
;
A
#
# COMPACT_ATOMS: atom_id res chain seq x y z
N MET A 1 -20.41 9.06 0.07
CA MET A 1 -19.10 8.38 0.11
C MET A 1 -19.00 7.80 1.49
N GLU A 2 -19.18 6.50 1.64
CA GLU A 2 -18.89 5.84 2.92
C GLU A 2 -17.40 6.02 3.21
N LEU A 3 -17.09 6.54 4.40
CA LEU A 3 -15.72 6.73 4.86
C LEU A 3 -15.07 5.35 4.96
N ARG A 4 -14.09 5.08 4.11
CA ARG A 4 -13.28 3.86 4.20
C ARG A 4 -12.57 3.84 5.56
N THR A 5 -12.64 2.72 6.25
CA THR A 5 -11.90 2.50 7.49
C THR A 5 -10.46 2.14 7.14
N HIS A 6 -9.50 3.03 7.44
CA HIS A 6 -8.09 2.80 7.16
C HIS A 6 -7.41 1.99 8.27
N SER A 7 -6.50 1.10 7.89
CA SER A 7 -5.64 0.37 8.83
C SER A 7 -4.45 1.20 9.28
N VAL A 8 -3.94 2.12 8.47
CA VAL A 8 -2.78 2.95 8.84
C VAL A 8 -3.24 4.11 9.71
N VAL A 9 -2.79 4.13 10.97
CA VAL A 9 -3.16 5.14 11.96
C VAL A 9 -1.95 5.83 12.58
N LEU A 10 -2.19 6.98 13.19
CA LEU A 10 -1.20 7.73 13.96
C LEU A 10 -1.37 7.49 15.46
N GLU A 11 -0.26 7.23 16.14
CA GLU A 11 -0.14 7.33 17.59
C GLU A 11 0.35 8.74 17.95
N ALA A 12 -0.59 9.64 18.24
CA ALA A 12 -0.33 11.07 18.40
C ALA A 12 0.76 11.37 19.45
N GLU A 13 0.78 10.62 20.55
CA GLU A 13 1.76 10.78 21.63
C GLU A 13 3.21 10.56 21.17
N LYS A 14 3.45 9.65 20.23
CA LYS A 14 4.78 9.37 19.69
C LYS A 14 5.19 10.35 18.59
N CYS A 15 4.24 11.08 18.00
CA CYS A 15 4.51 11.96 16.86
C CYS A 15 5.20 13.26 17.29
N LYS A 16 6.35 13.57 16.71
CA LYS A 16 7.09 14.84 16.93
C LYS A 16 6.90 15.87 15.82
N GLY A 17 6.03 15.63 14.84
CA GLY A 17 5.79 16.57 13.74
C GLY A 17 6.99 16.82 12.83
N CYS A 18 7.95 15.89 12.73
CA CYS A 18 9.20 16.09 11.99
C CYS A 18 9.07 16.18 10.45
N THR A 19 7.84 16.14 9.91
CA THR A 19 7.52 16.24 8.47
C THR A 19 8.03 15.11 7.55
N ASN A 20 8.90 14.19 7.99
CA ASN A 20 9.49 13.18 7.10
C ASN A 20 8.44 12.35 6.31
N CYS A 21 7.33 12.00 6.97
CA CYS A 21 6.26 11.21 6.34
C CYS A 21 5.49 11.95 5.24
N ILE A 22 5.44 13.29 5.23
CA ILE A 22 4.69 14.02 4.20
C ILE A 22 5.41 13.92 2.85
N LYS A 23 6.74 13.91 2.87
CA LYS A 23 7.60 13.83 1.67
C LYS A 23 7.55 12.46 1.00
N GLN A 24 7.28 11.42 1.78
CA GLN A 24 7.25 10.04 1.27
C GLN A 24 5.85 9.57 0.87
N CYS A 25 4.80 10.34 1.17
CA CYS A 25 3.44 9.93 0.88
C CYS A 25 3.14 10.08 -0.64
N PRO A 26 2.89 8.97 -1.37
CA PRO A 26 2.76 9.00 -2.84
C PRO A 26 1.49 9.69 -3.34
N THR A 27 0.52 9.92 -2.46
CA THR A 27 -0.75 10.57 -2.74
C THR A 27 -0.91 11.88 -1.99
N GLU A 28 0.19 12.39 -1.39
CA GLU A 28 0.17 13.63 -0.60
C GLU A 28 -0.92 13.60 0.49
N ALA A 29 -1.22 12.43 1.07
CA ALA A 29 -2.31 12.25 2.03
C ALA A 29 -1.97 12.77 3.43
N ILE A 30 -0.71 13.09 3.72
CA ILE A 30 -0.28 13.46 5.08
C ILE A 30 -0.02 14.96 5.15
N ARG A 31 -0.56 15.60 6.19
CA ARG A 31 -0.23 16.97 6.62
C ARG A 31 0.41 16.92 8.00
N VAL A 32 1.18 17.96 8.35
CA VAL A 32 1.61 18.22 9.73
C VAL A 32 1.06 19.57 10.15
N ARG A 33 0.29 19.57 11.24
CA ARG A 33 -0.32 20.77 11.83
C ARG A 33 -0.20 20.68 13.34
N ASN A 34 0.04 21.81 14.02
CA ASN A 34 0.18 21.85 15.48
C ASN A 34 1.18 20.81 16.03
N GLY A 35 2.27 20.57 15.31
CA GLY A 35 3.31 19.61 15.70
C GLY A 35 2.94 18.13 15.54
N LYS A 36 1.77 17.79 14.95
CA LYS A 36 1.32 16.42 14.77
C LYS A 36 0.96 16.14 13.31
N ALA A 37 1.21 14.91 12.87
CA ALA A 37 0.78 14.48 11.55
C ALA A 37 -0.74 14.25 11.54
N PHE A 38 -1.36 14.40 10.38
CA PHE A 38 -2.76 14.07 10.13
C PHE A 38 -2.86 13.42 8.75
N ILE A 39 -3.74 12.42 8.61
CA ILE A 39 -3.92 11.65 7.37
C ILE A 39 -5.28 12.01 6.78
N LEU A 40 -5.27 12.59 5.58
CA LEU A 40 -6.42 12.78 4.72
C LEU A 40 -6.90 11.40 4.25
N THR A 41 -7.97 10.90 4.88
CA THR A 41 -8.49 9.54 4.68
C THR A 41 -8.75 9.25 3.21
N GLU A 42 -9.41 10.16 2.52
CA GLU A 42 -9.78 10.10 1.13
C GLU A 42 -8.59 9.91 0.18
N ARG A 43 -7.38 10.36 0.55
CA ARG A 43 -6.16 10.19 -0.26
C ARG A 43 -5.31 9.00 0.15
N CYS A 44 -5.54 8.42 1.34
CA CYS A 44 -4.70 7.36 1.86
C CYS A 44 -4.94 6.05 1.10
N ILE A 45 -3.88 5.46 0.56
CA ILE A 45 -3.91 4.15 -0.11
C ILE A 45 -3.42 3.00 0.78
N ASP A 46 -3.15 3.28 2.07
CA ASP A 46 -2.61 2.35 3.07
C ASP A 46 -1.32 1.62 2.61
N CYS A 47 -0.44 2.33 1.90
CA CYS A 47 0.84 1.76 1.43
C CYS A 47 1.84 1.45 2.55
N GLY A 48 1.65 2.05 3.73
CA GLY A 48 2.53 1.88 4.89
C GLY A 48 3.90 2.56 4.77
N GLU A 49 4.15 3.39 3.75
CA GLU A 49 5.44 4.13 3.64
C GLU A 49 5.70 5.03 4.85
N CYS A 50 4.63 5.65 5.37
CA CYS A 50 4.71 6.45 6.58
C CYS A 50 5.00 5.64 7.84
N ILE A 51 4.71 4.33 7.86
CA ILE A 51 5.11 3.42 8.95
C ILE A 51 6.61 3.15 8.83
N ARG A 52 7.08 2.78 7.63
CA ARG A 52 8.50 2.45 7.37
C ARG A 52 9.45 3.60 7.72
N ILE A 53 9.14 4.83 7.31
CA ILE A 53 10.05 5.96 7.44
C ILE A 53 9.98 6.69 8.79
N CYS A 54 9.03 6.32 9.66
CA CYS A 54 8.84 7.06 10.91
C CYS A 54 9.83 6.60 11.98
N GLU A 55 10.90 7.37 12.18
CA GLU A 55 11.92 7.13 13.23
C GLU A 55 11.36 7.17 14.66
N ASN A 56 10.23 7.87 14.87
CA ASN A 56 9.56 7.92 16.17
C ASN A 56 8.55 6.77 16.37
N HIS A 57 8.41 5.86 15.39
CA HIS A 57 7.44 4.76 15.41
C HIS A 57 6.00 5.22 15.76
N ALA A 58 5.64 6.39 15.25
CA ALA A 58 4.36 7.05 15.55
C ALA A 58 3.22 6.64 14.62
N LYS A 59 3.47 5.74 13.65
CA LYS A 59 2.45 5.19 12.76
C LYS A 59 2.45 3.69 12.90
N LYS A 60 1.27 3.08 12.90
CA LYS A 60 1.11 1.62 12.93
C LYS A 60 -0.05 1.19 12.04
N ALA A 61 -0.08 -0.10 11.73
CA ALA A 61 -1.25 -0.74 11.15
C ALA A 61 -2.12 -1.29 12.30
N VAL A 62 -3.40 -0.92 12.32
CA VAL A 62 -4.41 -1.56 13.16
C VAL A 62 -4.83 -2.84 12.45
N ALA A 63 -4.63 -3.96 13.12
CA ALA A 63 -4.88 -5.30 12.61
C ALA A 63 -5.75 -6.09 13.59
N THR A 64 -6.05 -7.34 13.27
CA THR A 64 -6.77 -8.23 14.19
C THR A 64 -5.92 -8.54 15.41
N ASP A 65 -6.49 -8.36 16.60
CA ASP A 65 -5.83 -8.70 17.86
C ASP A 65 -5.70 -10.22 18.00
N LEU A 66 -4.57 -10.70 18.53
CA LEU A 66 -4.31 -12.15 18.69
C LEU A 66 -5.32 -12.84 19.61
N GLU A 67 -5.88 -12.11 20.58
CA GLU A 67 -6.94 -12.61 21.47
C GLU A 67 -8.18 -13.06 20.70
N THR A 68 -8.43 -12.47 19.51
CA THR A 68 -9.55 -12.83 18.63
C THR A 68 -9.48 -14.29 18.17
N LEU A 69 -8.28 -14.88 18.08
CA LEU A 69 -8.13 -16.27 17.67
C LEU A 69 -8.82 -17.23 18.65
N ALA A 70 -8.92 -16.86 19.94
CA ALA A 70 -9.56 -17.69 20.96
C ALA A 70 -11.10 -17.76 20.81
N HIS A 71 -11.71 -16.89 19.99
CA HIS A 71 -13.15 -16.92 19.73
C HIS A 71 -13.58 -18.02 18.75
N TYR A 72 -12.63 -18.65 18.05
CA TYR A 72 -12.90 -19.65 17.02
C TYR A 72 -12.51 -21.04 17.50
N ASP A 73 -13.38 -22.01 17.19
CA ASP A 73 -13.18 -23.42 17.55
C ASP A 73 -12.19 -24.09 16.56
N TYR A 74 -12.05 -23.54 15.35
CA TYR A 74 -11.10 -24.00 14.33
C TYR A 74 -10.44 -22.82 13.63
N ARG A 75 -9.10 -22.74 13.65
CA ARG A 75 -8.33 -21.59 13.19
C ARG A 75 -7.48 -21.97 11.99
N VAL A 76 -7.65 -21.26 10.89
CA VAL A 76 -6.96 -21.50 9.62
C VAL A 76 -6.00 -20.35 9.35
N ALA A 77 -4.71 -20.67 9.19
CA ALA A 77 -3.72 -19.69 8.75
C ALA A 77 -3.66 -19.65 7.22
N LEU A 78 -3.71 -18.44 6.66
CA LEU A 78 -3.43 -18.16 5.26
C LEU A 78 -2.09 -17.40 5.16
N PRO A 79 -0.92 -18.08 5.17
CA PRO A 79 0.37 -17.41 5.13
C PRO A 79 0.66 -16.83 3.75
N ALA A 80 0.93 -15.52 3.68
CA ALA A 80 1.46 -14.90 2.47
C ALA A 80 2.82 -15.53 2.08
N PRO A 81 3.15 -15.65 0.78
CA PRO A 81 4.44 -16.20 0.34
C PRO A 81 5.66 -15.47 0.93
N SER A 82 5.52 -14.16 1.21
CA SER A 82 6.59 -13.35 1.80
C SER A 82 6.96 -13.74 3.22
N LEU A 83 6.09 -14.44 3.95
CA LEU A 83 6.39 -14.99 5.28
C LEU A 83 7.61 -15.92 5.22
N TYR A 84 7.70 -16.73 4.16
CA TYR A 84 8.78 -17.71 4.01
C TYR A 84 10.17 -17.10 3.87
N ALA A 85 10.24 -15.85 3.43
CA ALA A 85 11.49 -15.10 3.31
C ALA A 85 11.99 -14.47 4.62
N GLN A 86 11.12 -14.36 5.63
CA GLN A 86 11.44 -13.62 6.86
C GLN A 86 12.33 -14.40 7.82
N PHE A 87 12.34 -15.73 7.72
CA PHE A 87 13.10 -16.60 8.60
C PHE A 87 14.32 -17.20 7.89
N LYS A 88 15.35 -17.54 8.66
CA LYS A 88 16.53 -18.26 8.18
C LYS A 88 16.24 -19.76 8.10
N VAL A 89 15.33 -20.14 7.21
CA VAL A 89 14.94 -21.55 7.00
C VAL A 89 15.38 -22.02 5.63
N GLU A 90 15.70 -23.31 5.56
CA GLU A 90 15.95 -23.98 4.28
C GLU A 90 14.64 -24.35 3.58
N LYS A 91 13.54 -24.52 4.30
CA LYS A 91 12.32 -25.17 3.81
C LYS A 91 11.05 -24.49 4.34
N PRO A 92 10.04 -24.16 3.50
CA PRO A 92 8.78 -23.56 3.95
C PRO A 92 8.05 -24.38 5.02
N GLU A 93 8.19 -25.71 4.97
CA GLU A 93 7.59 -26.67 5.90
C GLU A 93 7.96 -26.38 7.36
N LYS A 94 9.13 -25.79 7.63
CA LYS A 94 9.52 -25.38 8.99
C LYS A 94 8.62 -24.27 9.54
N ILE A 95 8.24 -23.34 8.69
CA ILE A 95 7.38 -22.21 9.07
C ILE A 95 5.94 -22.71 9.19
N ILE A 96 5.50 -23.58 8.29
CA ILE A 96 4.20 -24.25 8.40
C ILE A 96 4.09 -25.03 9.72
N ALA A 97 5.13 -25.80 10.09
CA ALA A 97 5.20 -26.47 11.38
C ALA A 97 5.14 -25.50 12.57
N ALA A 98 5.79 -24.34 12.48
CA ALA A 98 5.73 -23.31 13.51
C ALA A 98 4.32 -22.70 13.64
N LEU A 99 3.57 -22.55 12.54
CA LEU A 99 2.17 -22.11 12.58
C LEU A 99 1.26 -23.11 13.29
N TYR A 100 1.45 -24.41 13.07
CA TYR A 100 0.75 -25.44 13.84
C TYR A 100 1.10 -25.37 15.33
N ARG A 101 2.39 -25.22 15.67
CA ARG A 101 2.85 -25.09 17.07
C ARG A 101 2.36 -23.81 17.75
N PHE A 102 2.17 -22.75 16.97
CA PHE A 102 1.59 -21.49 17.44
C PHE A 102 0.13 -21.69 17.86
N GLY A 103 -0.55 -22.64 17.24
CA GLY A 103 -1.91 -23.03 17.58
C GLY A 103 -2.91 -22.90 16.44
N PHE A 104 -2.48 -22.80 15.17
CA PHE A 104 -3.42 -22.96 14.06
C PHE A 104 -3.75 -24.44 13.85
N ASP A 105 -5.01 -24.72 13.51
CA ASP A 105 -5.52 -26.07 13.29
C ASP A 105 -5.27 -26.54 11.84
N GLU A 106 -5.15 -25.59 10.90
CA GLU A 106 -4.85 -25.87 9.48
C GLU A 106 -4.11 -24.69 8.82
N VAL A 107 -3.28 -24.99 7.83
CA VAL A 107 -2.54 -23.99 7.06
C VAL A 107 -2.88 -24.13 5.57
N TYR A 108 -3.46 -23.08 4.99
CA TYR A 108 -3.75 -22.99 3.55
C TYR A 108 -2.80 -21.98 2.90
N GLU A 109 -1.80 -22.50 2.19
CA GLU A 109 -0.75 -21.67 1.61
C GLU A 109 -1.29 -20.72 0.54
N VAL A 110 -1.12 -19.41 0.76
CA VAL A 110 -1.47 -18.40 -0.25
C VAL A 110 -0.54 -18.51 -1.46
N ALA A 111 0.66 -19.08 -1.30
CA ALA A 111 1.56 -19.42 -2.40
C ALA A 111 0.92 -20.41 -3.39
N PHE A 112 0.23 -21.45 -2.90
CA PHE A 112 -0.44 -22.41 -3.78
C PHE A 112 -1.61 -21.74 -4.52
N ALA A 113 -2.40 -20.94 -3.80
CA ALA A 113 -3.46 -20.16 -4.41
C ALA A 113 -2.95 -19.15 -5.45
N ALA A 114 -1.72 -18.63 -5.29
CA ALA A 114 -1.10 -17.75 -6.27
C ALA A 114 -0.79 -18.45 -7.61
N GLU A 115 -0.51 -19.76 -7.59
CA GLU A 115 -0.35 -20.55 -8.82
C GLU A 115 -1.68 -20.69 -9.57
N LEU A 116 -2.78 -20.89 -8.84
CA LEU A 116 -4.13 -20.91 -9.44
C LEU A 116 -4.54 -19.53 -9.96
N THR A 117 -4.26 -18.46 -9.20
CA THR A 117 -4.46 -17.08 -9.67
C THR A 117 -3.60 -16.77 -10.90
N THR A 118 -2.39 -17.35 -11.02
CA THR A 118 -1.54 -17.22 -12.22
C THR A 118 -2.24 -17.79 -13.45
N CYS A 119 -2.90 -18.95 -13.35
CA CYS A 119 -3.70 -19.50 -14.44
C CYS A 119 -4.83 -18.55 -14.88
N ALA A 120 -5.53 -17.94 -13.91
CA ALA A 120 -6.59 -16.96 -14.20
C ALA A 120 -6.05 -15.75 -14.96
N ILE A 121 -4.92 -15.20 -14.52
CA ILE A 121 -4.27 -14.07 -15.19
C ILE A 121 -3.81 -14.45 -16.59
N GLN A 122 -3.18 -15.62 -16.77
CA GLN A 122 -2.77 -16.12 -18.09
C GLN A 122 -3.95 -16.15 -19.06
N GLU A 123 -5.07 -16.75 -18.63
CA GLU A 123 -6.26 -16.82 -19.46
C GLU A 123 -6.83 -15.43 -19.77
N CYS A 124 -6.86 -14.51 -18.81
CA CYS A 124 -7.28 -13.13 -19.06
C CYS A 124 -6.39 -12.44 -20.11
N VAL A 125 -5.05 -12.60 -20.02
CA VAL A 125 -4.10 -11.98 -20.95
C VAL A 125 -4.18 -12.61 -22.34
N GLU A 126 -4.34 -13.94 -22.42
CA GLU A 126 -4.46 -14.67 -23.69
C GLU A 126 -5.76 -14.36 -24.43
N ASN A 127 -6.87 -14.25 -23.70
CA ASN A 127 -8.18 -13.93 -24.27
C ASN A 127 -8.35 -12.44 -24.57
N HIS A 128 -7.48 -11.56 -24.03
CA HIS A 128 -7.57 -10.14 -24.31
C HIS A 128 -7.14 -9.83 -25.75
N PRO A 129 -7.94 -9.06 -26.52
CA PRO A 129 -7.63 -8.76 -27.92
C PRO A 129 -6.26 -8.12 -28.07
N LYS A 130 -5.46 -8.60 -29.03
CA LYS A 130 -4.06 -8.18 -29.26
C LYS A 130 -3.86 -6.73 -29.73
N THR A 131 -4.92 -5.93 -29.87
CA THR A 131 -4.89 -4.55 -30.39
C THR A 131 -5.71 -3.61 -29.50
N ASN A 132 -5.28 -2.33 -29.40
CA ASN A 132 -6.00 -1.30 -28.64
C ASN A 132 -7.42 -0.99 -29.17
N ALA A 133 -7.75 -1.45 -30.38
CA ALA A 133 -9.05 -1.22 -31.00
C ALA A 133 -10.20 -1.96 -30.28
N ALA A 134 -9.89 -2.96 -29.45
CA ALA A 134 -10.88 -3.80 -28.78
C ALA A 134 -10.72 -3.88 -27.25
N GLY A 135 -9.75 -3.18 -26.65
CA GLY A 135 -9.56 -3.12 -25.19
C GLY A 135 -8.30 -2.33 -24.80
N PRO A 136 -8.19 -1.89 -23.53
CA PRO A 136 -7.06 -1.08 -23.06
C PRO A 136 -5.78 -1.92 -22.89
N TYR A 137 -4.65 -1.40 -23.37
CA TYR A 137 -3.31 -1.90 -23.01
C TYR A 137 -2.45 -0.80 -22.40
N PRO A 138 -1.45 -1.18 -21.57
CA PRO A 138 -1.14 -2.52 -21.08
C PRO A 138 -2.17 -3.04 -20.05
N LEU A 139 -2.34 -4.36 -19.91
CA LEU A 139 -3.09 -4.94 -18.79
C LEU A 139 -2.26 -4.84 -17.52
N ILE A 140 -2.89 -4.49 -16.40
CA ILE A 140 -2.22 -4.24 -15.12
C ILE A 140 -2.77 -5.21 -14.08
N SER A 141 -1.87 -5.90 -13.38
CA SER A 141 -2.21 -6.74 -12.24
C SER A 141 -2.94 -5.98 -11.14
N SER A 142 -3.99 -6.57 -10.58
CA SER A 142 -4.72 -6.05 -9.41
C SER A 142 -4.33 -6.74 -8.09
N SER A 143 -3.33 -7.63 -8.11
CA SER A 143 -2.86 -8.36 -6.92
C SER A 143 -2.43 -7.43 -5.78
N CYS A 144 -1.75 -6.33 -6.13
CA CYS A 144 -1.29 -5.31 -5.20
C CYS A 144 -2.37 -4.24 -4.95
N PRO A 145 -3.02 -4.24 -3.77
CA PRO A 145 -4.17 -3.37 -3.52
C PRO A 145 -3.76 -1.90 -3.44
N VAL A 146 -2.50 -1.63 -3.08
CA VAL A 146 -1.94 -0.28 -3.07
C VAL A 146 -1.88 0.30 -4.48
N VAL A 147 -1.51 -0.51 -5.47
CA VAL A 147 -1.46 -0.07 -6.88
C VAL A 147 -2.88 0.12 -7.42
N THR A 148 -3.79 -0.81 -7.16
CA THR A 148 -5.21 -0.66 -7.49
C THR A 148 -5.77 0.66 -6.95
N ARG A 149 -5.53 0.98 -5.67
CA ARG A 149 -6.00 2.22 -5.05
C ARG A 149 -5.29 3.46 -5.57
N LEU A 150 -3.99 3.36 -5.88
CA LEU A 150 -3.27 4.45 -6.53
C LEU A 150 -3.90 4.79 -7.88
N VAL A 151 -4.24 3.78 -8.69
CA VAL A 151 -4.97 3.93 -9.95
C VAL A 151 -6.34 4.57 -9.70
N GLN A 152 -7.12 4.07 -8.75
CA GLN A 152 -8.44 4.63 -8.42
C GLN A 152 -8.43 6.12 -8.05
N ILE A 153 -7.36 6.59 -7.37
CA ILE A 153 -7.27 7.94 -6.83
C ILE A 153 -6.56 8.91 -7.79
N ARG A 154 -5.45 8.48 -8.39
CA ARG A 154 -4.56 9.34 -9.19
C ARG A 154 -4.64 9.10 -10.69
N PHE A 155 -4.99 7.89 -11.14
CA PHE A 155 -4.97 7.50 -12.55
C PHE A 155 -6.29 6.83 -12.96
N PRO A 156 -7.46 7.45 -12.71
CA PRO A 156 -8.76 6.80 -12.91
C PRO A 156 -8.99 6.38 -14.38
N SER A 157 -8.31 7.02 -15.34
CA SER A 157 -8.36 6.63 -16.75
C SER A 157 -7.79 5.22 -17.01
N LEU A 158 -6.93 4.72 -16.11
CA LEU A 158 -6.33 3.38 -16.18
C LEU A 158 -7.11 2.32 -15.40
N ILE A 159 -8.27 2.65 -14.79
CA ILE A 159 -9.12 1.63 -14.14
C ILE A 159 -9.48 0.49 -15.11
N PRO A 160 -9.84 0.74 -16.38
CA PRO A 160 -10.10 -0.34 -17.35
C PRO A 160 -8.91 -1.25 -17.64
N ASN A 161 -7.67 -0.80 -17.38
CA ASN A 161 -6.46 -1.60 -17.56
C ASN A 161 -6.27 -2.64 -16.43
N LEU A 162 -6.93 -2.47 -15.27
CA LEU A 162 -6.77 -3.37 -14.14
C LEU A 162 -7.52 -4.69 -14.38
N LEU A 163 -6.84 -5.82 -14.19
CA LEU A 163 -7.47 -7.13 -14.31
C LEU A 163 -8.47 -7.38 -13.17
N PRO A 164 -9.67 -7.91 -13.45
CA PRO A 164 -10.69 -8.23 -12.45
C PRO A 164 -10.45 -9.59 -11.78
N VAL A 165 -9.18 -9.94 -11.51
CA VAL A 165 -8.79 -11.22 -10.91
C VAL A 165 -8.64 -11.05 -9.40
N ASP A 166 -9.16 -11.99 -8.63
CA ASP A 166 -9.04 -11.99 -7.19
C ASP A 166 -7.60 -12.20 -6.71
N PRO A 167 -7.17 -11.46 -5.68
CA PRO A 167 -5.85 -11.65 -5.12
C PRO A 167 -5.74 -13.03 -4.45
N PRO A 168 -4.54 -13.66 -4.45
CA PRO A 168 -4.38 -15.06 -4.01
C PRO A 168 -4.93 -15.42 -2.63
N TYR A 169 -4.94 -14.49 -1.67
CA TYR A 169 -5.47 -14.76 -0.33
C TYR A 169 -6.99 -14.95 -0.32
N ILE A 170 -7.71 -14.30 -1.25
CA ILE A 170 -9.14 -14.50 -1.47
C ILE A 170 -9.37 -15.85 -2.15
N THR A 171 -8.57 -16.18 -3.18
CA THR A 171 -8.59 -17.51 -3.81
C THR A 171 -8.37 -18.62 -2.79
N ALA A 172 -7.39 -18.48 -1.90
CA ALA A 172 -7.14 -19.44 -0.82
C ALA A 172 -8.34 -19.61 0.11
N ALA A 173 -8.98 -18.50 0.49
CA ALA A 173 -10.19 -18.51 1.31
C ALA A 173 -11.36 -19.20 0.60
N LYS A 174 -11.62 -18.88 -0.68
CA LYS A 174 -12.68 -19.52 -1.48
C LYS A 174 -12.48 -21.04 -1.56
N ILE A 175 -11.26 -21.50 -1.80
CA ILE A 175 -10.93 -22.94 -1.85
C ILE A 175 -11.24 -23.61 -0.51
N PHE A 176 -10.79 -23.02 0.61
CA PHE A 176 -11.09 -23.56 1.94
C PHE A 176 -12.59 -23.67 2.18
N LEU A 177 -13.34 -22.61 1.89
CA LEU A 177 -14.79 -22.55 2.13
C LEU A 177 -15.57 -23.55 1.27
N GLN A 178 -15.15 -23.77 0.03
CA GLN A 178 -15.84 -24.67 -0.90
C GLN A 178 -15.45 -26.15 -0.70
N GLU A 179 -14.17 -26.45 -0.48
CA GLU A 179 -13.68 -27.83 -0.48
C GLU A 179 -13.50 -28.42 0.92
N ARG A 180 -13.06 -27.59 1.88
CA ARG A 180 -12.62 -28.06 3.20
C ARG A 180 -13.69 -27.90 4.27
N LEU A 181 -14.31 -26.73 4.36
CA LEU A 181 -15.33 -26.43 5.37
C LEU A 181 -16.47 -27.47 5.40
N PRO A 182 -17.04 -27.93 4.26
CA PRO A 182 -18.12 -28.93 4.29
C PRO A 182 -17.69 -30.28 4.89
N ARG A 183 -16.38 -30.58 4.90
CA ARG A 183 -15.82 -31.83 5.42
C ARG A 183 -15.46 -31.73 6.91
N LEU A 184 -15.38 -30.52 7.47
CA LEU A 184 -15.04 -30.31 8.88
C LEU A 184 -16.24 -30.54 9.82
N ASN A 185 -17.47 -30.40 9.30
CA ASN A 185 -18.70 -30.48 10.11
C ASN A 185 -18.70 -29.47 11.28
N ILE A 186 -18.09 -28.30 11.08
CA ILE A 186 -18.05 -27.17 12.01
C ILE A 186 -18.78 -25.99 11.35
N PRO A 187 -19.67 -25.25 12.06
CA PRO A 187 -20.34 -24.07 11.50
C PRO A 187 -19.32 -23.00 11.05
N ARG A 188 -19.62 -22.28 9.95
CA ARG A 188 -18.70 -21.26 9.39
C ARG A 188 -18.32 -20.19 10.42
N GLU A 189 -19.23 -19.83 11.30
CA GLU A 189 -19.06 -18.80 12.34
C GLU A 189 -18.07 -19.23 13.42
N LYS A 190 -17.85 -20.54 13.55
CA LYS A 190 -16.88 -21.15 14.47
C LYS A 190 -15.51 -21.40 13.84
N VAL A 191 -15.38 -21.17 12.53
CA VAL A 191 -14.12 -21.30 11.80
C VAL A 191 -13.58 -19.91 11.48
N GLY A 192 -12.35 -19.64 11.93
CA GLY A 192 -11.67 -18.36 11.71
C GLY A 192 -10.55 -18.50 10.68
N LEU A 193 -10.66 -17.79 9.56
CA LEU A 193 -9.62 -17.68 8.53
C LEU A 193 -8.80 -16.41 8.76
N PHE A 194 -7.48 -16.57 8.98
CA PHE A 194 -6.58 -15.47 9.31
C PHE A 194 -5.49 -15.30 8.26
N PHE A 195 -5.50 -14.17 7.55
CA PHE A 195 -4.47 -13.85 6.57
C PHE A 195 -3.23 -13.26 7.23
N ILE A 196 -2.09 -13.96 7.12
CA ILE A 196 -0.81 -13.48 7.66
C ILE A 196 -0.13 -12.62 6.59
N THR A 197 -0.15 -11.31 6.79
CA THR A 197 0.05 -10.31 5.73
C THR A 197 1.30 -9.44 5.91
N PRO A 198 2.04 -9.14 4.82
CA PRO A 198 3.11 -8.13 4.82
C PRO A 198 2.59 -6.69 4.64
N CYS A 199 1.28 -6.51 4.41
CA CYS A 199 0.71 -5.30 3.83
C CYS A 199 -0.47 -4.73 4.65
N PRO A 200 -0.42 -3.44 5.04
CA PRO A 200 -1.54 -2.79 5.72
C PRO A 200 -2.77 -2.64 4.82
N ALA A 201 -2.59 -2.32 3.53
CA ALA A 201 -3.72 -2.18 2.61
C ALA A 201 -4.60 -3.44 2.51
N LYS A 202 -4.02 -4.64 2.68
CA LYS A 202 -4.79 -5.89 2.74
C LYS A 202 -5.64 -6.00 4.02
N ILE A 203 -5.19 -5.43 5.14
CA ILE A 203 -6.00 -5.33 6.35
C ILE A 203 -7.18 -4.38 6.10
N THR A 204 -6.90 -3.22 5.48
CA THR A 204 -7.95 -2.29 5.07
C THR A 204 -8.98 -2.96 4.14
N ASP A 205 -8.54 -3.75 3.15
CA ASP A 205 -9.46 -4.46 2.24
C ASP A 205 -10.47 -5.29 3.05
N LEU A 206 -9.98 -6.14 3.97
CA LEU A 206 -10.84 -6.99 4.80
C LEU A 206 -11.90 -6.19 5.59
N ASN A 207 -11.51 -5.05 6.16
CA ASN A 207 -12.40 -4.24 7.00
C ASN A 207 -13.46 -3.46 6.21
N ASN A 208 -13.33 -3.33 4.89
CA ASN A 208 -14.22 -2.50 4.08
C ASN A 208 -15.08 -3.29 3.07
N TYR A 209 -14.83 -4.59 2.89
CA TYR A 209 -15.61 -5.43 1.98
C TYR A 209 -16.63 -6.30 2.72
N GLY A 210 -17.89 -5.86 2.80
CA GLY A 210 -19.08 -6.70 3.10
C GLY A 210 -18.92 -7.73 4.21
N GLN A 211 -19.54 -8.92 4.05
CA GLN A 211 -19.19 -10.10 4.85
C GLN A 211 -17.86 -10.64 4.34
N PRO A 212 -16.75 -10.53 5.11
CA PRO A 212 -15.45 -10.89 4.60
C PRO A 212 -15.30 -12.41 4.55
N LEU A 213 -14.75 -12.94 3.45
CA LEU A 213 -14.41 -14.37 3.33
C LEU A 213 -13.32 -14.79 4.33
N VAL A 214 -12.54 -13.82 4.82
CA VAL A 214 -11.42 -13.97 5.74
C VAL A 214 -11.74 -13.15 7.00
N ASP A 215 -11.68 -13.78 8.17
CA ASP A 215 -12.17 -13.22 9.43
C ASP A 215 -11.18 -12.26 10.10
N GLY A 216 -9.90 -12.32 9.73
CA GLY A 216 -8.90 -11.40 10.25
C GLY A 216 -7.60 -11.37 9.46
N ALA A 217 -6.78 -10.35 9.74
CA ALA A 217 -5.43 -10.26 9.21
C ALA A 217 -4.41 -10.02 10.33
N LEU A 218 -3.32 -10.80 10.28
CA LEU A 218 -2.24 -10.79 11.24
C LEU A 218 -0.95 -10.27 10.57
N PRO A 219 -0.38 -9.15 11.04
CA PRO A 219 0.89 -8.64 10.53
C PRO A 219 2.02 -9.64 10.72
N ILE A 220 2.89 -9.80 9.73
CA ILE A 220 4.04 -10.72 9.87
C ILE A 220 4.96 -10.33 11.03
N ASN A 221 5.24 -9.03 11.19
CA ASN A 221 6.07 -8.52 12.29
C ASN A 221 5.47 -8.77 13.68
N LEU A 222 4.14 -8.90 13.80
CA LEU A 222 3.46 -9.26 15.04
C LEU A 222 3.76 -10.71 15.43
N LEU A 223 3.72 -11.62 14.46
CA LEU A 223 3.93 -13.06 14.70
C LEU A 223 5.40 -13.49 14.71
N PHE A 224 6.30 -12.65 14.18
CA PHE A 224 7.68 -13.03 13.90
C PHE A 224 8.43 -13.61 15.11
N GLY A 225 8.35 -12.93 16.27
CA GLY A 225 9.09 -13.34 17.48
C GLY A 225 8.68 -14.74 17.97
N GLU A 226 7.37 -14.98 18.09
CA GLU A 226 6.83 -16.25 18.55
C GLU A 226 7.07 -17.36 17.53
N LEU A 227 6.80 -17.13 16.25
CA LEU A 227 7.06 -18.12 15.20
C LEU A 227 8.54 -18.50 15.13
N ASN A 228 9.45 -17.54 15.28
CA ASN A 228 10.89 -17.80 15.29
C ASN A 228 11.31 -18.72 16.45
N SER A 229 10.67 -18.56 17.63
CA SER A 229 10.91 -19.43 18.79
C SER A 229 10.34 -20.84 18.62
N LEU A 230 9.30 -21.00 17.80
CA LEU A 230 8.60 -22.27 17.56
C LEU A 230 9.16 -23.06 16.38
N LEU A 231 10.11 -22.50 15.62
CA LEU A 231 10.73 -23.16 14.48
C LEU A 231 11.35 -24.50 14.90
N PRO A 232 11.07 -25.60 14.18
CA PRO A 232 11.69 -26.88 14.45
C PRO A 232 13.20 -26.86 14.17
N GLU A 233 13.94 -27.65 14.94
CA GLU A 233 15.37 -27.92 14.74
C GLU A 233 15.64 -28.48 13.33
N GLN A 234 16.91 -28.53 12.93
CA GLN A 234 17.28 -29.08 11.63
C GLN A 234 16.96 -30.59 11.58
N GLY A 235 16.26 -31.02 10.52
CA GLY A 235 15.93 -32.44 10.29
C GLY A 235 14.63 -32.96 10.91
N THR A 236 13.97 -32.25 11.83
CA THR A 236 12.84 -32.79 12.60
C THR A 236 11.44 -32.58 12.01
N VAL A 237 11.34 -31.99 10.81
CA VAL A 237 10.04 -31.64 10.19
C VAL A 237 9.23 -32.88 9.79
N GLN A 238 9.91 -34.00 9.53
CA GLN A 238 9.30 -35.27 9.09
C GLN A 238 8.32 -35.89 10.12
N ALA A 239 8.30 -35.41 11.37
CA ALA A 239 7.48 -35.97 12.44
C ALA A 239 6.05 -35.39 12.55
N LEU A 240 5.66 -34.42 11.72
CA LEU A 240 4.33 -33.80 11.78
C LEU A 240 3.45 -34.26 10.59
N PRO A 241 2.50 -35.18 10.79
CA PRO A 241 1.66 -35.71 9.72
C PRO A 241 0.73 -34.67 9.05
N LEU A 242 0.60 -33.48 9.64
CA LEU A 242 -0.26 -32.38 9.15
C LEU A 242 0.49 -31.35 8.28
N VAL A 243 1.82 -31.44 8.19
CA VAL A 243 2.62 -30.47 7.43
C VAL A 243 2.67 -30.90 5.97
N HIS A 244 1.77 -30.34 5.18
CA HIS A 244 1.76 -30.50 3.73
C HIS A 244 2.12 -29.19 3.05
N HIS A 245 3.24 -29.19 2.33
CA HIS A 245 3.61 -28.11 1.43
C HIS A 245 3.19 -28.47 0.01
N ARG A 246 2.33 -27.64 -0.59
CA ARG A 246 1.72 -27.88 -1.90
C ARG A 246 2.17 -26.89 -2.96
N SER A 247 2.60 -25.69 -2.56
CA SER A 247 2.95 -24.63 -3.52
C SER A 247 4.27 -24.94 -4.22
N GLY A 248 4.32 -24.74 -5.53
CA GLY A 248 5.55 -24.78 -6.30
C GLY A 248 6.34 -23.46 -6.30
N GLY A 249 7.41 -23.47 -7.08
CA GLY A 249 8.33 -22.33 -7.22
C GLY A 249 7.68 -21.05 -7.74
N ILE A 250 6.65 -21.16 -8.60
CA ILE A 250 5.89 -20.00 -9.08
C ILE A 250 5.15 -19.35 -7.92
N GLY A 251 4.40 -20.13 -7.15
CA GLY A 251 3.64 -19.65 -6.00
C GLY A 251 4.50 -18.98 -4.93
N ILE A 252 5.65 -19.57 -4.63
CA ILE A 252 6.64 -18.99 -3.71
C ILE A 252 7.26 -17.72 -4.31
N GLY A 253 7.52 -17.72 -5.61
CA GLY A 253 8.11 -16.62 -6.35
C GLY A 253 7.28 -15.33 -6.33
N TRP A 254 5.96 -15.42 -6.24
CA TRP A 254 5.04 -14.26 -6.15
C TRP A 254 5.36 -13.29 -4.99
N ALA A 255 6.13 -13.71 -3.99
CA ALA A 255 6.52 -12.81 -2.90
C ALA A 255 7.44 -11.66 -3.35
N ARG A 256 8.18 -11.83 -4.46
CA ARG A 256 9.13 -10.85 -4.98
C ARG A 256 8.63 -10.20 -6.27
N ALA A 257 9.16 -9.02 -6.56
CA ALA A 257 8.99 -8.38 -7.84
C ALA A 257 9.46 -9.28 -9.00
N GLY A 258 8.66 -9.31 -10.08
CA GLY A 258 8.87 -10.18 -11.23
C GLY A 258 8.52 -11.64 -10.95
N GLY A 259 7.91 -11.95 -9.80
CA GLY A 259 7.51 -13.31 -9.44
C GLY A 259 6.23 -13.73 -10.13
N GLU A 260 5.26 -12.81 -10.16
CA GLU A 260 3.98 -12.99 -10.84
C GLU A 260 4.17 -13.02 -12.37
N SER A 261 4.89 -12.05 -12.94
CA SER A 261 5.18 -11.98 -14.37
C SER A 261 5.90 -13.23 -14.88
N TRP A 262 6.77 -13.81 -14.05
CA TRP A 262 7.46 -15.04 -14.39
C TRP A 262 6.51 -16.24 -14.47
N GLY A 263 5.54 -16.33 -13.56
CA GLY A 263 4.50 -17.36 -13.63
C GLY A 263 3.53 -17.16 -14.80
N VAL A 264 3.09 -15.91 -15.01
CA VAL A 264 2.17 -15.54 -16.09
C VAL A 264 2.83 -15.75 -17.46
N ASN A 265 4.11 -15.41 -17.59
CA ASN A 265 4.90 -15.59 -18.80
C ASN A 265 4.25 -14.98 -20.06
N ALA A 266 3.65 -13.80 -19.91
CA ALA A 266 3.05 -13.07 -21.02
C ALA A 266 4.10 -12.48 -21.97
N GLU A 267 3.76 -12.40 -23.27
CA GLU A 267 4.54 -11.65 -24.27
C GLU A 267 4.70 -10.18 -23.84
N ASN A 268 5.91 -9.63 -23.94
CA ASN A 268 6.21 -8.24 -23.59
C ASN A 268 5.63 -7.82 -22.22
N ALA A 269 5.89 -8.64 -21.20
CA ALA A 269 5.54 -8.33 -19.81
C ALA A 269 6.61 -7.45 -19.15
N LEU A 270 6.18 -6.55 -18.27
CA LEU A 270 7.04 -5.69 -17.47
C LEU A 270 6.71 -5.84 -15.99
N ALA A 271 7.75 -5.90 -15.15
CA ALA A 271 7.61 -5.87 -13.70
C ALA A 271 8.24 -4.59 -13.15
N VAL A 272 7.50 -3.89 -12.28
CA VAL A 272 7.96 -2.70 -11.58
C VAL A 272 7.68 -2.80 -10.10
N ASP A 273 8.62 -2.33 -9.28
CA ASP A 273 8.47 -2.27 -7.83
C ASP A 273 8.84 -0.90 -7.25
N GLY A 274 8.27 -0.60 -6.09
CA GLY A 274 8.43 0.67 -5.41
C GLY A 274 7.43 1.72 -5.90
N ILE A 275 6.67 2.29 -4.97
CA ILE A 275 5.49 3.12 -5.29
C ILE A 275 5.81 4.34 -6.16
N GLN A 276 7.00 4.92 -6.02
CA GLN A 276 7.45 6.05 -6.85
C GLN A 276 7.74 5.62 -8.30
N ASN A 277 8.31 4.43 -8.50
CA ASN A 277 8.52 3.88 -9.84
C ASN A 277 7.18 3.51 -10.49
N VAL A 278 6.28 2.91 -9.71
CA VAL A 278 4.93 2.60 -10.16
C VAL A 278 4.18 3.87 -10.58
N ALA A 279 4.21 4.93 -9.76
CA ALA A 279 3.54 6.19 -10.10
C ALA A 279 4.05 6.79 -11.41
N ARG A 280 5.37 6.85 -11.60
CA ARG A 280 5.98 7.31 -12.87
C ARG A 280 5.59 6.43 -14.05
N LEU A 281 5.56 5.11 -13.87
CA LEU A 281 5.14 4.20 -14.93
C LEU A 281 3.67 4.44 -15.33
N LEU A 282 2.77 4.59 -14.35
CA LEU A 282 1.36 4.88 -14.61
C LEU A 282 1.17 6.22 -15.33
N GLU A 283 1.93 7.27 -14.97
CA GLU A 283 1.93 8.55 -15.70
C GLU A 283 2.31 8.36 -17.17
N GLU A 284 3.33 7.55 -17.47
CA GLU A 284 3.73 7.29 -18.84
C GLU A 284 2.75 6.41 -19.62
N ILE A 285 2.04 5.51 -18.94
CA ILE A 285 0.96 4.72 -19.54
C ILE A 285 -0.21 5.64 -19.93
N GLU A 286 -0.63 6.58 -19.07
CA GLU A 286 -1.67 7.56 -19.42
C GLU A 286 -1.26 8.45 -20.61
N LEU A 287 0.04 8.75 -20.76
CA LEU A 287 0.59 9.46 -21.92
C LEU A 287 0.67 8.58 -23.19
N GLY A 288 0.26 7.32 -23.12
CA GLY A 288 0.27 6.39 -24.25
C GLY A 288 1.65 5.87 -24.63
N LYS A 289 2.67 5.90 -23.75
CA LYS A 289 4.02 5.44 -24.15
C LYS A 289 4.21 3.92 -24.21
N PHE A 290 3.22 3.13 -23.77
CA PHE A 290 3.35 1.69 -23.48
C PHE A 290 2.49 0.81 -24.41
N HIS A 291 2.44 1.11 -25.70
CA HIS A 291 1.58 0.42 -26.66
C HIS A 291 2.01 -1.02 -27.00
N ASP A 292 3.28 -1.37 -26.79
CA ASP A 292 3.88 -2.67 -27.10
C ASP A 292 4.00 -3.61 -25.89
N ILE A 293 3.68 -3.11 -24.70
CA ILE A 293 3.63 -3.88 -23.45
C ILE A 293 2.25 -4.49 -23.27
N ARG A 294 2.18 -5.80 -23.00
CA ARG A 294 0.89 -6.47 -22.82
C ARG A 294 0.45 -6.56 -21.37
N TYR A 295 1.41 -6.78 -20.48
CA TYR A 295 1.14 -7.10 -19.10
C TYR A 295 2.11 -6.38 -18.17
N ILE A 296 1.59 -5.83 -17.09
CA ILE A 296 2.36 -5.14 -16.06
C ILE A 296 2.05 -5.73 -14.69
N GLU A 297 3.09 -6.29 -14.08
CA GLU A 297 3.13 -6.55 -12.65
C GLU A 297 3.67 -5.30 -11.94
N ALA A 298 2.80 -4.62 -11.18
CA ALA A 298 3.19 -3.45 -10.42
C ALA A 298 3.03 -3.69 -8.91
N LEU A 299 4.14 -3.56 -8.17
CA LEU A 299 4.19 -3.75 -6.72
C LEU A 299 4.60 -2.47 -6.01
N ALA A 300 3.86 -2.05 -5.00
CA ALA A 300 4.12 -0.79 -4.31
C ALA A 300 5.38 -0.80 -3.43
N CYS A 301 5.80 -1.97 -2.96
CA CYS A 301 6.91 -2.10 -2.02
C CYS A 301 8.21 -2.47 -2.74
N PRO A 302 9.37 -1.97 -2.28
CA PRO A 302 10.66 -2.36 -2.84
C PRO A 302 10.88 -3.87 -2.74
N GLN A 303 11.39 -4.47 -3.80
CA GLN A 303 11.61 -5.91 -3.97
C GLN A 303 10.32 -6.75 -3.95
N GLY A 304 9.14 -6.13 -3.97
CA GLY A 304 7.84 -6.79 -3.90
C GLY A 304 7.33 -6.96 -2.47
N CYS A 305 6.44 -7.93 -2.25
CA CYS A 305 5.78 -8.17 -0.96
C CYS A 305 6.74 -8.54 0.18
N VAL A 306 7.94 -9.05 -0.14
CA VAL A 306 9.02 -9.28 0.85
C VAL A 306 9.52 -8.00 1.52
N GLY A 307 9.38 -6.84 0.86
CA GLY A 307 9.68 -5.52 1.42
C GLY A 307 8.45 -4.76 1.94
N GLY A 308 7.36 -5.48 2.23
CA GLY A 308 6.13 -4.88 2.77
C GLY A 308 6.34 -4.12 4.09
N ALA A 309 5.46 -3.19 4.41
CA ALA A 309 5.59 -2.37 5.63
C ALA A 309 5.47 -3.18 6.94
N LEU A 310 4.94 -4.40 6.88
CA LEU A 310 4.72 -5.28 8.03
C LEU A 310 5.70 -6.46 8.06
N THR A 311 6.78 -6.41 7.27
CA THR A 311 7.86 -7.42 7.29
C THR A 311 8.97 -7.03 8.27
N VAL A 312 9.90 -7.95 8.53
CA VAL A 312 10.96 -7.78 9.55
C VAL A 312 12.35 -7.84 8.92
N GLU A 313 12.56 -8.75 7.98
CA GLU A 313 13.86 -8.95 7.36
C GLU A 313 14.18 -7.83 6.36
N ASN A 314 15.48 -7.60 6.13
CA ASN A 314 15.93 -6.71 5.07
C ASN A 314 15.34 -7.16 3.70
N PRO A 315 14.70 -6.25 2.93
CA PRO A 315 14.01 -6.62 1.69
C PRO A 315 14.90 -7.34 0.65
N PHE A 316 16.16 -6.98 0.56
CA PHE A 316 17.10 -7.58 -0.40
C PHE A 316 17.52 -8.98 0.04
N VAL A 317 17.76 -9.18 1.34
CA VAL A 317 18.04 -10.50 1.92
C VAL A 317 16.82 -11.41 1.77
N ALA A 318 15.63 -10.90 2.09
CA ALA A 318 14.37 -11.61 1.93
C ALA A 318 14.13 -12.01 0.46
N ARG A 319 14.40 -11.11 -0.50
CA ARG A 319 14.35 -11.43 -1.93
C ARG A 319 15.31 -12.56 -2.32
N ALA A 320 16.55 -12.53 -1.85
CA ALA A 320 17.52 -13.59 -2.15
C ALA A 320 17.06 -14.95 -1.59
N ARG A 321 16.50 -14.96 -0.38
CA ARG A 321 15.94 -16.18 0.24
C ARG A 321 14.75 -16.73 -0.55
N ILE A 322 13.78 -15.88 -0.90
CA ILE A 322 12.61 -16.35 -1.63
C ILE A 322 12.99 -16.85 -3.02
N GLN A 323 13.98 -16.23 -3.67
CA GLN A 323 14.51 -16.72 -4.95
C GLN A 323 15.15 -18.11 -4.82
N LYS A 324 15.93 -18.34 -3.75
CA LYS A 324 16.48 -19.67 -3.45
C LYS A 324 15.37 -20.69 -3.20
N LEU A 325 14.34 -20.33 -2.42
CA LEU A 325 13.21 -21.21 -2.11
C LEU A 325 12.40 -21.54 -3.36
N ALA A 326 12.07 -20.53 -4.18
CA ALA A 326 11.34 -20.70 -5.43
C ALA A 326 12.09 -21.57 -6.44
N GLY A 327 13.42 -21.53 -6.45
CA GLY A 327 14.26 -22.32 -7.36
C GLY A 327 14.47 -23.78 -6.96
N ARG A 328 14.11 -24.20 -5.74
CA ARG A 328 14.45 -25.52 -5.21
C ARG A 328 13.80 -26.69 -5.93
N ASP A 329 12.57 -26.51 -6.39
CA ASP A 329 11.81 -27.59 -7.00
C ASP A 329 12.02 -27.68 -8.52
N GLY A 330 12.86 -26.81 -9.10
CA GLY A 330 13.18 -26.79 -10.53
C GLY A 330 11.99 -26.53 -11.47
N ALA A 331 10.78 -26.41 -10.92
CA ALA A 331 9.55 -26.16 -11.66
C ALA A 331 9.50 -24.70 -12.11
N HIS A 332 9.89 -24.48 -13.36
CA HIS A 332 9.75 -23.19 -14.03
C HIS A 332 8.37 -23.00 -14.67
N THR A 333 7.45 -23.95 -14.46
CA THR A 333 6.13 -23.99 -15.05
C THR A 333 5.11 -24.50 -14.04
N LEU A 334 3.84 -24.11 -14.23
CA LEU A 334 2.73 -24.56 -13.42
C LEU A 334 2.53 -26.07 -13.58
N SER A 335 2.36 -26.78 -12.47
CA SER A 335 2.16 -28.22 -12.46
C SER A 335 0.83 -28.63 -13.11
N ASN A 336 0.73 -29.88 -13.57
CA ASN A 336 -0.52 -30.41 -14.11
C ASN A 336 -1.63 -30.44 -13.05
N GLU A 337 -1.28 -30.70 -11.79
CA GLU A 337 -2.25 -30.66 -10.67
C GLU A 337 -2.89 -29.27 -10.56
N VAL A 338 -2.09 -28.20 -10.58
CA VAL A 338 -2.58 -26.82 -10.50
C VAL A 338 -3.49 -26.51 -11.69
N LYS A 339 -3.09 -26.87 -12.90
CA LYS A 339 -3.90 -26.63 -14.12
C LYS A 339 -5.23 -27.37 -14.09
N MET A 340 -5.25 -28.62 -13.64
CA MET A 340 -6.46 -29.41 -13.50
C MET A 340 -7.39 -28.81 -12.44
N MET A 341 -6.85 -28.47 -11.27
CA MET A 341 -7.62 -27.85 -10.19
C MET A 341 -8.20 -26.50 -10.61
N TYR A 342 -7.42 -25.67 -11.31
CA TYR A 342 -7.91 -24.41 -11.90
C TYR A 342 -9.12 -24.65 -12.81
N ALA A 343 -8.99 -25.57 -13.77
CA ALA A 343 -10.06 -25.89 -14.72
C ALA A 343 -11.31 -26.44 -14.03
N ASP A 344 -11.14 -27.25 -12.98
CA ASP A 344 -12.26 -27.84 -12.22
C ASP A 344 -12.99 -26.80 -11.36
N LEU A 345 -12.27 -25.91 -10.68
CA LEU A 345 -12.86 -24.81 -9.89
C LEU A 345 -13.62 -23.84 -10.80
N LYS A 346 -13.02 -23.46 -11.93
CA LYS A 346 -13.66 -22.60 -12.92
C LYS A 346 -14.91 -23.22 -13.55
N ARG A 347 -14.92 -24.55 -13.75
CA ARG A 347 -16.09 -25.27 -14.26
C ARG A 347 -17.26 -25.25 -13.26
N GLN A 348 -16.96 -25.29 -11.96
CA GLN A 348 -17.96 -25.23 -10.90
C GLN A 348 -18.53 -23.82 -10.74
N ASP A 349 -17.68 -22.80 -10.84
CA ASP A 349 -18.07 -21.40 -10.81
C ASP A 349 -17.16 -20.60 -11.78
N ALA A 350 -17.77 -20.05 -12.83
CA ALA A 350 -17.05 -19.28 -13.85
C ALA A 350 -16.40 -18.01 -13.29
N HIS A 351 -16.91 -17.50 -12.16
CA HIS A 351 -16.42 -16.31 -11.46
C HIS A 351 -15.58 -16.67 -10.23
N PHE A 352 -15.14 -17.92 -10.07
CA PHE A 352 -14.39 -18.36 -8.90
C PHE A 352 -13.11 -17.54 -8.66
N PHE A 353 -12.42 -17.14 -9.73
CA PHE A 353 -11.16 -16.39 -9.66
C PHE A 353 -11.32 -14.89 -9.94
N THR A 354 -12.53 -14.41 -10.17
CA THR A 354 -12.79 -13.01 -10.54
C THR A 354 -13.76 -12.37 -9.57
N HIS A 355 -13.77 -11.04 -9.54
CA HIS A 355 -14.77 -10.27 -8.81
C HIS A 355 -15.62 -9.45 -9.77
N ASP A 356 -16.95 -9.56 -9.61
CA ASP A 356 -17.92 -8.89 -10.48
C ASP A 356 -18.14 -7.40 -10.14
N LYS A 357 -17.69 -6.98 -8.95
CA LYS A 357 -17.76 -5.56 -8.56
C LYS A 357 -16.65 -4.81 -9.29
N GLY A 358 -17.03 -4.10 -10.34
CA GLY A 358 -16.12 -3.17 -11.03
C GLY A 358 -15.38 -2.29 -10.03
N ILE A 359 -14.09 -2.07 -10.29
CA ILE A 359 -13.22 -1.28 -9.42
C ILE A 359 -13.72 0.18 -9.45
N PRO A 360 -14.24 0.73 -8.34
CA PRO A 360 -14.87 2.05 -8.38
C PRO A 360 -13.84 3.14 -8.61
N ASP A 361 -14.22 4.15 -9.41
CA ASP A 361 -13.51 5.42 -9.47
C ASP A 361 -13.60 6.13 -8.11
N GLN A 362 -12.44 6.49 -7.57
CA GLN A 362 -12.32 7.20 -6.31
C GLN A 362 -11.45 8.44 -6.44
N SER A 363 -11.55 9.12 -7.58
CA SER A 363 -10.88 10.38 -7.82
C SER A 363 -11.22 11.39 -6.72
N VAL A 364 -10.21 11.71 -5.91
CA VAL A 364 -10.31 12.56 -4.72
C VAL A 364 -10.03 14.03 -5.02
N LEU A 365 -9.66 14.35 -6.27
CA LEU A 365 -9.41 15.71 -6.74
C LEU A 365 -10.72 16.51 -6.94
N ARG A 366 -11.60 16.54 -5.94
CA ARG A 366 -12.76 17.42 -5.89
C ARG A 366 -12.56 18.43 -4.77
N LEU A 367 -12.15 19.65 -5.15
CA LEU A 367 -12.03 20.78 -4.21
C LEU A 367 -13.39 21.20 -3.62
N ASP A 368 -14.48 20.88 -4.33
CA ASP A 368 -15.86 21.06 -3.87
C ASP A 368 -16.78 20.02 -4.52
N ARG A 369 -17.96 19.81 -3.94
CA ARG A 369 -19.01 18.96 -4.55
C ARG A 369 -19.73 19.71 -5.67
N ASP A 370 -19.82 21.02 -5.56
CA ASP A 370 -20.37 21.90 -6.59
C ASP A 370 -19.30 22.22 -7.65
N LEU A 371 -19.59 21.95 -8.92
CA LEU A 371 -18.62 22.11 -10.00
C LEU A 371 -18.18 23.56 -10.17
N ALA A 372 -19.09 24.53 -10.04
CA ALA A 372 -18.76 25.94 -10.20
C ALA A 372 -17.83 26.39 -9.06
N LYS A 373 -18.12 25.99 -7.81
CA LYS A 373 -17.23 26.26 -6.67
C LYS A 373 -15.90 25.55 -6.80
N ALA A 374 -15.87 24.33 -7.33
CA ALA A 374 -14.63 23.60 -7.55
C ALA A 374 -13.72 24.32 -8.56
N ILE A 375 -14.29 24.86 -9.66
CA ILE A 375 -13.56 25.67 -10.64
C ILE A 375 -13.05 26.97 -10.01
N GLU A 376 -13.88 27.65 -9.21
CA GLU A 376 -13.45 28.86 -8.49
C GLU A 376 -12.27 28.58 -7.55
N LYS A 377 -12.36 27.52 -6.76
CA LYS A 377 -11.28 27.07 -5.88
C LYS A 377 -10.02 26.67 -6.64
N LEU A 378 -10.15 26.06 -7.82
CA LEU A 378 -9.00 25.75 -8.69
C LEU A 378 -8.28 27.04 -9.13
N ASN A 379 -9.03 28.05 -9.58
CA ASN A 379 -8.44 29.34 -9.97
C ASN A 379 -7.75 30.04 -8.79
N GLN A 380 -8.34 29.99 -7.59
CA GLN A 380 -7.74 30.52 -6.37
C GLN A 380 -6.43 29.77 -6.02
N LEU A 381 -6.44 28.44 -6.16
CA LEU A 381 -5.27 27.59 -5.91
C LEU A 381 -4.12 27.97 -6.85
N GLU A 382 -4.38 28.12 -8.16
CA GLU A 382 -3.37 28.53 -9.13
C GLU A 382 -2.81 29.93 -8.82
N ALA A 383 -3.68 30.88 -8.46
CA ALA A 383 -3.27 32.23 -8.08
C ALA A 383 -2.43 32.27 -6.80
N ILE A 384 -2.68 31.35 -5.85
CA ILE A 384 -1.87 31.18 -4.65
C ILE A 384 -0.53 30.52 -5.00
N LEU A 385 -0.56 29.43 -5.77
CA LEU A 385 0.62 28.67 -6.17
C LEU A 385 1.64 29.56 -6.87
N ALA A 386 1.20 30.44 -7.78
CA ALA A 386 2.05 31.40 -8.48
C ALA A 386 2.79 32.39 -7.56
N LYS A 387 2.38 32.52 -6.29
CA LYS A 387 3.05 33.36 -5.29
C LYS A 387 3.97 32.56 -4.37
N LEU A 388 3.83 31.23 -4.35
CA LEU A 388 4.66 30.35 -3.54
C LEU A 388 6.00 30.10 -4.25
N PRO A 389 7.05 29.70 -3.52
CA PRO A 389 8.39 29.57 -4.08
C PRO A 389 8.61 28.30 -4.92
N GLU A 390 7.65 27.35 -4.93
CA GLU A 390 7.74 26.07 -5.67
C GLU A 390 8.99 25.22 -5.35
N ILE A 391 9.48 25.31 -4.11
CA ILE A 391 10.66 24.55 -3.63
C ILE A 391 10.26 23.17 -3.07
N ASP A 392 8.98 22.97 -2.70
CA ASP A 392 8.47 21.73 -2.10
C ASP A 392 9.28 21.24 -0.87
N CYS A 393 9.76 22.19 -0.06
CA CYS A 393 10.63 21.87 1.08
C CYS A 393 9.93 21.10 2.22
N GLY A 394 8.60 21.16 2.30
CA GLY A 394 7.79 20.52 3.34
C GLY A 394 7.75 21.24 4.71
N ALA A 395 8.42 22.38 4.87
CA ALA A 395 8.58 23.04 6.17
C ALA A 395 7.27 23.55 6.80
N CYS A 396 6.29 23.93 5.98
CA CYS A 396 4.94 24.31 6.42
C CYS A 396 4.07 23.10 6.84
N GLY A 397 4.61 21.88 6.76
CA GLY A 397 3.86 20.66 7.05
C GLY A 397 2.96 20.16 5.91
N SER A 398 3.01 20.79 4.73
CA SER A 398 2.38 20.28 3.50
C SER A 398 3.43 19.67 2.56
N PRO A 399 3.15 18.56 1.85
CA PRO A 399 4.12 17.86 0.99
C PRO A 399 4.78 18.75 -0.07
N THR A 400 3.96 19.53 -0.76
CA THR A 400 4.35 20.39 -1.88
C THR A 400 3.76 21.80 -1.70
N CYS A 401 4.29 22.79 -2.40
CA CYS A 401 3.74 24.14 -2.50
C CYS A 401 2.31 24.09 -3.05
N ARG A 402 2.03 23.20 -4.00
CA ARG A 402 0.66 22.96 -4.49
C ARG A 402 -0.27 22.43 -3.39
N SER A 403 0.20 21.46 -2.60
CA SER A 403 -0.53 20.97 -1.43
C SER A 403 -0.79 22.07 -0.39
N LEU A 404 0.17 22.98 -0.13
CA LEU A 404 -0.06 24.14 0.73
C LEU A 404 -1.11 25.08 0.14
N ALA A 405 -1.04 25.38 -1.16
CA ALA A 405 -2.01 26.22 -1.85
C ALA A 405 -3.43 25.65 -1.71
N GLU A 406 -3.58 24.34 -1.89
CA GLU A 406 -4.83 23.63 -1.64
C GLU A 406 -5.31 23.80 -0.19
N ASP A 407 -4.42 23.61 0.78
CA ASP A 407 -4.77 23.75 2.20
C ASP A 407 -5.24 25.18 2.52
N VAL A 408 -4.64 26.20 1.90
CA VAL A 408 -5.05 27.62 2.06
C VAL A 408 -6.44 27.86 1.47
N VAL A 409 -6.71 27.36 0.25
CA VAL A 409 -8.04 27.48 -0.39
C VAL A 409 -9.13 26.76 0.42
N GLN A 410 -8.79 25.64 1.05
CA GLN A 410 -9.72 24.90 1.91
C GLN A 410 -9.84 25.49 3.33
N GLY A 411 -9.09 26.55 3.67
CA GLY A 411 -9.11 27.17 5.00
C GLY A 411 -8.37 26.38 6.09
N ASN A 412 -7.55 25.39 5.70
CA ASN A 412 -6.77 24.52 6.59
C ASN A 412 -5.33 25.02 6.84
N ALA A 413 -4.94 26.11 6.18
CA ALA A 413 -3.62 26.74 6.28
C ALA A 413 -3.69 28.23 5.94
N GLN A 414 -2.61 28.95 6.20
CA GLN A 414 -2.41 30.34 5.79
C GLN A 414 -1.19 30.48 4.89
N MET A 415 -1.17 31.51 4.05
CA MET A 415 0.00 31.84 3.21
C MET A 415 1.27 32.04 4.05
N THR A 416 1.12 32.58 5.25
CA THR A 416 2.19 32.83 6.23
C THR A 416 2.73 31.56 6.88
N ASP A 417 2.10 30.40 6.68
CA ASP A 417 2.69 29.11 7.09
C ASP A 417 3.93 28.80 6.24
N CYS A 418 4.02 29.36 5.04
CA CYS A 418 5.24 29.31 4.24
C CYS A 418 6.29 30.25 4.85
N LEU A 419 7.39 29.69 5.38
CA LEU A 419 8.49 30.47 5.96
C LEU A 419 9.07 31.52 5.01
N PHE A 420 9.10 31.25 3.70
CA PHE A 420 9.58 32.20 2.70
C PHE A 420 8.65 33.42 2.59
N ILE A 421 7.34 33.19 2.53
CA ILE A 421 6.32 34.25 2.50
C ILE A 421 6.31 35.04 3.80
N LEU A 422 6.35 34.34 4.94
CA LEU A 422 6.41 34.97 6.25
C LEU A 422 7.62 35.90 6.37
N ARG A 423 8.80 35.42 5.97
CA ARG A 423 10.03 36.20 6.01
C ARG A 423 9.93 37.44 5.12
N GLU A 424 9.45 37.30 3.89
CA GLU A 424 9.27 38.44 2.98
C GLU A 424 8.31 39.49 3.57
N GLN A 425 7.21 39.05 4.19
CA GLN A 425 6.26 39.94 4.85
C GLN A 425 6.86 40.64 6.07
N LEU A 426 7.64 39.93 6.88
CA LEU A 426 8.36 40.49 8.03
C LEU A 426 9.38 41.55 7.59
N GLU A 427 10.14 41.29 6.53
CA GLU A 427 11.07 42.26 5.96
C GLU A 427 10.35 43.54 5.48
N LYS A 428 9.20 43.39 4.80
CA LYS A 428 8.35 44.52 4.40
C LYS A 428 7.79 45.30 5.59
N LEU A 429 7.34 44.61 6.64
CA LEU A 429 6.83 45.24 7.86
C LEU A 429 7.93 46.00 8.60
N ALA A 430 9.12 45.40 8.76
CA ALA A 430 10.27 46.03 9.39
C ALA A 430 10.66 47.33 8.67
N ARG A 431 10.68 47.34 7.33
CA ARG A 431 10.93 48.57 6.54
C ARG A 431 9.88 49.64 6.79
N LYS A 432 8.59 49.28 6.85
CA LYS A 432 7.51 50.23 7.13
C LYS A 432 7.61 50.81 8.54
N LEU A 433 7.93 49.99 9.53
CA LEU A 433 8.15 50.44 10.91
C LEU A 433 9.32 51.43 11.00
N LEU A 434 10.42 51.15 10.30
CA LEU A 434 11.56 52.06 10.21
C LEU A 434 11.17 53.42 9.59
N ILE A 435 10.44 53.39 8.47
CA ILE A 435 9.96 54.62 7.82
C ILE A 435 9.04 55.40 8.75
N LEU A 436 8.09 54.74 9.43
CA LEU A 436 7.18 55.40 10.37
C LEU A 436 7.93 56.01 11.56
N ALA A 437 8.94 55.31 12.10
CA ALA A 437 9.76 55.84 13.19
C ALA A 437 10.60 57.06 12.76
N GLN A 438 11.00 57.13 11.49
CA GLN A 438 11.71 58.28 10.92
C GLN A 438 10.76 59.43 10.54
N ASN A 439 9.45 59.18 10.43
CA ASN A 439 8.50 60.16 9.96
C ASN A 439 8.14 61.14 11.10
N ARG A 440 8.55 62.41 10.97
CA ARG A 440 8.36 63.44 12.00
C ARG A 440 7.11 64.27 11.73
N PRO A 441 6.12 64.27 12.65
CA PRO A 441 4.95 65.14 12.52
C PRO A 441 5.37 66.61 12.62
N PRO A 442 4.91 67.49 11.71
CA PRO A 442 5.21 68.93 11.75
C PRO A 442 4.77 69.63 13.05
N ALA A 443 3.86 69.03 13.81
CA ALA A 443 3.33 69.56 15.06
C ALA A 443 4.22 69.26 16.29
N MET A 444 5.25 68.42 16.16
CA MET A 444 6.22 68.23 17.23
C MET A 444 7.35 69.26 17.07
N ASP A 445 7.45 70.19 18.01
CA ASP A 445 8.48 71.23 18.05
C ASP A 445 9.71 70.68 18.79
N TRP A 446 10.80 70.42 18.05
CA TRP A 446 12.02 69.79 18.58
C TRP A 446 13.08 70.85 18.86
N ALA A 447 12.77 71.81 19.74
CA ALA A 447 13.78 72.67 20.31
C ALA A 447 14.64 71.86 21.31
N ASN A 448 15.87 71.57 20.90
CA ASN A 448 17.00 70.99 21.65
C ASN A 448 17.07 69.45 21.76
N GLU A 449 17.59 68.79 20.73
CA GLU A 449 18.58 67.73 20.94
C GLU A 449 19.92 68.29 20.47
N LYS A 450 20.71 68.76 21.43
CA LYS A 450 22.12 69.09 21.20
C LYS A 450 22.84 67.80 20.82
N GLU A 451 23.68 67.93 19.80
CA GLU A 451 24.84 67.10 19.56
C GLU A 451 25.53 66.75 20.88
N GLU A 452 25.52 65.47 21.25
CA GLU A 452 26.60 64.89 22.03
C GLU A 452 27.35 63.94 21.11
N GLU A 453 28.47 64.47 20.59
CA GLU A 453 29.60 63.72 20.08
C GLU A 453 30.05 62.67 21.11
N ASN A 454 30.33 61.44 20.67
CA ASN A 454 31.72 61.00 20.44
C ASN A 454 31.80 59.50 20.15
N ASP A 455 32.49 59.22 19.05
CA ASP A 455 33.21 57.97 18.74
C ASP A 455 34.21 57.65 19.88
N PRO A 456 34.55 56.38 20.16
CA PRO A 456 35.18 55.49 19.17
C PRO A 456 34.64 54.05 19.05
#